data_AF-L8B3J0-F1
#
_entry.id   AF-L8B3J0-F1
#
_cell.length_a   1.000
_cell.length_b   1.000
_cell.length_c   1.000
_cell.angle_alpha   90.00
_cell.angle_beta   90.00
_cell.angle_gamma   90.00
#
_symmetry.space_group_name_H-M   'P 1'
#
loop_
_entity.id
_entity.type
_entity.pdbx_description
1 polymer ?
#
loop_
_entity_poly.entity_id
_entity_poly.type
_entity_poly.pdbx_seq_one_letter_code
_entity_poly.pdbx_strand_id
1 'polypeptide(L)'
;LDKRKPGQSKYTTQRREPDQVRVLSGVLLDDDGVTMTTTGTPISMMIENTDQRSKDYGEIARQYRPGHADYTYDVKYGIRDYRGGGRSSARETAARVAAGAIARKIVPGLEVKGALVAMGVHGIDRRRWNWAEVDNNPFFSPDAGSVELFADYLDGIRKQGSSVGAVIEIVAEGVPAGIGA
;
A
#
# COMPACT_ATOMS: atom_id res chain seq x y z
N LEU A 1 2.82 -5.22 8.11
CA LEU A 1 2.52 -5.50 6.68
C LEU A 1 1.07 -5.91 6.48
N ASP A 2 0.40 -6.41 7.51
CA ASP A 2 -0.99 -6.86 7.45
C ASP A 2 -1.95 -5.79 6.95
N LYS A 3 -1.80 -4.53 7.40
CA LYS A 3 -2.59 -3.39 6.89
C LYS A 3 -2.47 -3.18 5.38
N ARG A 4 -1.35 -3.57 4.76
CA ARG A 4 -1.09 -3.45 3.31
C ARG A 4 -1.55 -4.68 2.53
N LYS A 5 -1.62 -5.84 3.20
CA LYS A 5 -1.87 -7.13 2.57
C LYS A 5 -3.17 -7.09 1.76
N PRO A 6 -3.23 -7.67 0.55
CA PRO A 6 -4.46 -7.77 -0.21
C PRO A 6 -5.49 -8.69 0.48
N GLY A 7 -6.75 -8.63 0.01
CA GLY A 7 -7.80 -9.55 0.43
C GLY A 7 -8.36 -9.30 1.84
N GLN A 8 -8.11 -8.13 2.43
CA GLN A 8 -8.63 -7.76 3.76
C GLN A 8 -10.11 -7.37 3.72
N SER A 9 -10.62 -6.96 2.56
CA SER A 9 -12.02 -6.56 2.39
C SER A 9 -12.53 -6.91 0.99
N LYS A 10 -13.86 -6.98 0.82
CA LYS A 10 -14.50 -7.17 -0.49
C LYS A 10 -14.17 -6.05 -1.49
N TYR A 11 -13.71 -4.88 -1.02
CA TYR A 11 -13.37 -3.70 -1.81
C TYR A 11 -11.91 -3.69 -2.31
N THR A 12 -11.08 -4.63 -1.88
CA THR A 12 -9.68 -4.76 -2.32
C THR A 12 -9.49 -5.96 -3.25
N THR A 13 -8.30 -6.07 -3.84
CA THR A 13 -7.94 -7.23 -4.67
C THR A 13 -8.04 -8.52 -3.86
N GLN A 14 -8.55 -9.59 -4.49
CA GLN A 14 -8.80 -10.88 -3.86
C GLN A 14 -7.57 -11.80 -3.84
N ARG A 15 -6.40 -11.29 -4.26
CA ARG A 15 -5.13 -12.01 -4.17
C ARG A 15 -4.79 -12.33 -2.72
N ARG A 16 -4.14 -13.47 -2.52
CA ARG A 16 -3.69 -13.91 -1.19
C ARG A 16 -2.18 -13.97 -1.17
N GLU A 17 -1.56 -12.81 -0.90
CA GLU A 17 -0.12 -12.73 -0.64
C GLU A 17 0.12 -12.74 0.87
N PRO A 18 0.98 -13.61 1.42
CA PRO A 18 1.23 -13.65 2.85
C PRO A 18 1.99 -12.42 3.37
N ASP A 19 2.73 -11.72 2.49
CA ASP A 19 3.55 -10.55 2.83
C ASP A 19 4.53 -10.75 3.99
N GLN A 20 5.08 -11.96 4.11
CA GLN A 20 6.09 -12.24 5.13
C GLN A 20 7.43 -11.63 4.72
N VAL A 21 8.01 -10.83 5.62
CA VAL A 21 9.36 -10.27 5.45
C VAL A 21 10.38 -11.22 6.05
N ARG A 22 11.40 -11.51 5.26
CA ARG A 22 12.63 -12.14 5.71
C ARG A 22 13.72 -11.07 5.75
N VAL A 23 14.25 -10.78 6.94
CA VAL A 23 15.42 -9.92 7.10
C VAL A 23 16.67 -10.75 6.80
N LEU A 24 17.51 -10.27 5.89
CA LEU A 24 18.67 -11.00 5.37
C LEU A 24 20.01 -10.48 5.91
N SER A 25 20.06 -9.23 6.39
CA SER A 25 21.28 -8.60 6.91
C SER A 25 20.95 -7.39 7.79
N GLY A 26 21.98 -6.83 8.45
CA GLY A 26 21.90 -5.53 9.14
C GLY A 26 21.24 -5.57 10.52
N VAL A 27 20.96 -6.76 11.04
CA VAL A 27 20.39 -6.99 12.36
C VAL A 27 21.11 -8.14 13.08
N LEU A 28 21.20 -8.03 14.40
CA LEU A 28 21.53 -9.12 15.32
C LEU A 28 20.21 -9.63 15.91
N LEU A 29 20.04 -10.96 15.96
CA LEU A 29 18.92 -11.59 16.65
C LEU A 29 19.33 -11.80 18.12
N ASP A 30 18.54 -11.26 19.04
CA ASP A 30 18.79 -11.40 20.47
C ASP A 30 18.42 -12.81 20.96
N ASP A 31 18.80 -13.15 22.19
CA ASP A 31 18.63 -14.49 22.78
C ASP A 31 17.15 -14.93 22.92
N ASP A 32 16.21 -13.98 22.90
CA ASP A 32 14.77 -14.26 22.90
C ASP A 32 14.26 -14.83 21.56
N GLY A 33 15.11 -14.83 20.52
CA GLY A 33 14.82 -15.36 19.20
C GLY A 33 13.82 -14.53 18.39
N VAL A 34 13.41 -13.34 18.86
CA VAL A 34 12.40 -12.50 18.20
C VAL A 34 12.79 -11.03 18.11
N THR A 35 13.61 -10.53 19.03
CA THR A 35 14.08 -9.15 19.01
C THR A 35 15.25 -9.01 18.05
N MET A 36 15.12 -8.07 17.11
CA MET A 36 16.15 -7.75 16.13
C MET A 36 16.71 -6.37 16.41
N THR A 37 18.00 -6.33 16.77
CA THR A 37 18.73 -5.09 17.02
C THR A 37 19.54 -4.71 15.78
N THR A 38 19.38 -3.49 15.28
CA THR A 38 20.10 -3.05 14.07
C THR A 38 21.59 -2.90 14.35
N THR A 39 22.44 -3.36 13.44
CA THR A 39 23.92 -3.29 13.59
C THR A 39 24.53 -1.99 13.05
N GLY A 40 23.69 -1.07 12.53
CA GLY A 40 24.15 0.15 11.84
C GLY A 40 24.63 -0.06 10.40
N THR A 41 24.58 -1.30 9.89
CA THR A 41 24.94 -1.65 8.50
C THR A 41 23.68 -1.81 7.64
N PRO A 42 23.79 -1.96 6.30
CA PRO A 42 22.62 -2.08 5.43
C PRO A 42 21.68 -3.25 5.81
N ILE A 43 20.40 -2.93 6.01
CA ILE A 43 19.34 -3.91 6.27
C ILE A 43 18.73 -4.35 4.94
N SER A 44 18.98 -5.60 4.56
CA SER A 44 18.36 -6.24 3.40
C SER A 44 17.12 -7.01 3.82
N MET A 45 16.04 -6.89 3.05
CA MET A 45 14.76 -7.55 3.30
C MET A 45 14.25 -8.21 2.02
N MET A 46 13.62 -9.37 2.16
CA MET A 46 12.99 -10.11 1.07
C MET A 46 11.54 -10.42 1.39
N ILE A 47 10.68 -10.23 0.40
CA ILE A 47 9.26 -10.61 0.45
C ILE A 47 8.98 -11.45 -0.78
N GLU A 48 8.55 -12.70 -0.56
CA GLU A 48 8.25 -13.63 -1.65
C GLU A 48 6.91 -13.27 -2.32
N ASN A 49 6.79 -13.57 -3.60
CA ASN A 49 5.57 -13.35 -4.39
C ASN A 49 4.97 -14.71 -4.75
N THR A 50 3.91 -15.11 -4.04
CA THR A 50 3.43 -16.51 -4.03
C THR A 50 2.15 -16.75 -4.84
N ASP A 51 1.38 -15.72 -5.20
CA ASP A 51 0.11 -15.83 -5.94
C ASP A 51 0.22 -15.14 -7.32
N GLN A 52 1.25 -15.50 -8.08
CA GLN A 52 1.45 -15.03 -9.47
C GLN A 52 0.57 -15.82 -10.44
N ARG A 53 -0.55 -15.22 -10.86
CA ARG A 53 -1.46 -15.82 -11.84
C ARG A 53 -1.09 -15.45 -13.27
N SER A 54 -0.09 -16.12 -13.82
CA SER A 54 0.38 -15.90 -15.20
C SER A 54 -0.69 -16.08 -16.29
N LYS A 55 -1.75 -16.86 -16.02
CA LYS A 55 -2.83 -17.18 -16.99
C LYS A 55 -3.77 -16.01 -17.29
N ASP A 56 -3.86 -15.00 -16.42
CA ASP A 56 -4.82 -13.90 -16.57
C ASP A 56 -4.36 -12.81 -17.58
N TYR A 57 -3.19 -12.99 -18.22
CA TYR A 57 -2.51 -11.91 -18.98
C TYR A 57 -2.40 -12.15 -20.49
N GLY A 58 -3.05 -13.19 -21.05
CA GLY A 58 -2.93 -13.52 -22.48
C GLY A 58 -3.32 -12.38 -23.43
N GLU A 59 -4.42 -11.68 -23.13
CA GLU A 59 -4.86 -10.49 -23.88
C GLU A 59 -3.96 -9.27 -23.61
N ILE A 60 -3.51 -9.10 -22.37
CA ILE A 60 -2.62 -7.99 -21.96
C ILE A 60 -1.25 -8.09 -22.64
N ALA A 61 -0.80 -9.30 -22.98
CA ALA A 61 0.42 -9.52 -23.76
C ALA A 61 0.37 -8.86 -25.15
N ARG A 62 -0.83 -8.59 -25.69
CA ARG A 62 -1.03 -8.08 -27.05
C ARG A 62 -1.49 -6.62 -27.10
N GLN A 63 -1.75 -6.00 -25.95
CA GLN A 63 -2.30 -4.64 -25.87
C GLN A 63 -1.55 -3.78 -24.85
N TYR A 64 -1.47 -2.47 -25.09
CA TYR A 64 -1.01 -1.51 -24.08
C TYR A 64 -2.22 -1.01 -23.29
N ARG A 65 -2.20 -1.14 -21.95
CA ARG A 65 -3.30 -0.67 -21.13
C ARG A 65 -3.19 0.85 -20.94
N PRO A 66 -4.23 1.63 -21.27
CA PRO A 66 -4.24 3.06 -20.99
C PRO A 66 -4.02 3.33 -19.49
N GLY A 67 -3.22 4.35 -19.17
CA GLY A 67 -2.88 4.70 -17.79
C GLY A 67 -1.83 3.80 -17.11
N HIS A 68 -1.40 2.71 -17.76
CA HIS A 68 -0.30 1.87 -17.27
C HIS A 68 1.01 2.19 -17.98
N ALA A 69 2.11 1.76 -17.36
CA ALA A 69 3.46 1.98 -17.87
C ALA A 69 3.85 1.05 -19.04
N ASP A 70 2.91 0.29 -19.61
CA ASP A 70 3.20 -0.77 -20.58
C ASP A 70 3.94 -0.23 -21.82
N TYR A 71 3.40 0.80 -22.47
CA TYR A 71 3.99 1.40 -23.67
C TYR A 71 5.29 2.14 -23.38
N THR A 72 5.32 2.92 -22.30
CA THR A 72 6.51 3.71 -21.94
C THR A 72 7.69 2.83 -21.54
N TYR A 73 7.45 1.66 -20.91
CA TYR A 73 8.51 0.67 -20.67
C TYR A 73 9.03 0.07 -21.95
N ASP A 74 8.14 -0.32 -22.87
CA ASP A 74 8.54 -0.97 -24.11
C ASP A 74 9.40 -0.03 -24.98
N VAL A 75 8.96 1.22 -25.15
CA VAL A 75 9.72 2.24 -25.90
C VAL A 75 11.07 2.54 -25.24
N LYS A 76 11.12 2.61 -23.91
CA LYS A 76 12.34 2.99 -23.18
C LYS A 76 13.38 1.87 -23.12
N TYR A 77 12.94 0.63 -22.93
CA TYR A 77 13.83 -0.49 -22.61
C TYR A 77 13.83 -1.60 -23.67
N GLY A 78 12.93 -1.55 -24.66
CA GLY A 78 12.75 -2.60 -25.67
C GLY A 78 12.21 -3.92 -25.12
N ILE A 79 11.82 -3.94 -23.83
CA ILE A 79 11.28 -5.12 -23.14
C ILE A 79 10.11 -4.71 -22.25
N ARG A 80 9.06 -5.53 -22.28
CA ARG A 80 7.84 -5.34 -21.49
C ARG A 80 7.41 -6.62 -20.81
N ASP A 81 7.39 -6.61 -19.47
CA ASP A 81 6.78 -7.69 -18.70
C ASP A 81 5.28 -7.46 -18.52
N TYR A 82 4.48 -8.12 -19.35
CA TYR A 82 3.02 -8.03 -19.34
C TYR A 82 2.34 -8.87 -18.24
N ARG A 83 3.08 -9.73 -17.52
CA ARG A 83 2.54 -10.75 -16.60
C ARG A 83 2.06 -10.21 -15.26
N GLY A 84 1.94 -8.88 -15.13
CA GLY A 84 1.43 -8.17 -13.94
C GLY A 84 2.08 -8.61 -12.62
N GLY A 85 3.12 -7.89 -12.21
CA GLY A 85 3.97 -8.29 -11.09
C GLY A 85 5.40 -7.74 -11.19
N GLY A 86 5.77 -7.25 -12.37
CA GLY A 86 7.03 -6.55 -12.63
C GLY A 86 7.10 -5.15 -11.99
N ARG A 87 8.13 -4.38 -12.36
CA ARG A 87 8.54 -3.12 -11.70
C ARG A 87 7.42 -2.07 -11.54
N SER A 88 6.50 -1.98 -12.49
CA SER A 88 5.37 -1.04 -12.49
C SER A 88 4.16 -1.52 -11.67
N SER A 89 4.22 -2.72 -11.09
CA SER A 89 3.17 -3.27 -10.26
C SER A 89 3.11 -2.61 -8.89
N ALA A 90 1.90 -2.46 -8.36
CA ALA A 90 1.68 -2.09 -6.96
C ALA A 90 2.33 -3.08 -5.96
N ARG A 91 2.81 -4.25 -6.39
CA ARG A 91 3.58 -5.19 -5.55
C ARG A 91 4.79 -4.51 -4.89
N GLU A 92 5.43 -3.58 -5.58
CA GLU A 92 6.60 -2.87 -5.05
C GLU A 92 6.30 -2.09 -3.75
N THR A 93 5.04 -1.67 -3.54
CA THR A 93 4.64 -1.00 -2.29
C THR A 93 4.87 -1.86 -1.05
N ALA A 94 4.93 -3.19 -1.16
CA ALA A 94 5.29 -4.07 -0.05
C ALA A 94 6.71 -3.78 0.49
N ALA A 95 7.67 -3.55 -0.41
CA ALA A 95 9.03 -3.17 -0.03
C ALA A 95 9.06 -1.80 0.65
N ARG A 96 8.27 -0.83 0.15
CA ARG A 96 8.16 0.51 0.76
C ARG A 96 7.55 0.47 2.16
N VAL A 97 6.51 -0.35 2.36
CA VAL A 97 5.90 -0.51 3.69
C VAL A 97 6.85 -1.21 4.66
N ALA A 98 7.61 -2.21 4.21
CA ALA A 98 8.63 -2.85 5.04
C ALA A 98 9.73 -1.85 5.46
N ALA A 99 10.27 -1.07 4.52
CA ALA A 99 11.24 -0.01 4.82
C ALA A 99 10.65 1.08 5.73
N GLY A 100 9.41 1.50 5.48
CA GLY A 100 8.69 2.47 6.30
C GLY A 100 8.45 2.00 7.73
N ALA A 101 8.29 0.69 7.97
CA ALA A 101 8.18 0.13 9.31
C ALA A 101 9.48 0.30 10.11
N ILE A 102 10.65 0.21 9.46
CA ILE A 102 11.94 0.53 10.07
C ILE A 102 12.02 2.04 10.33
N ALA A 103 11.69 2.87 9.33
CA ALA A 103 11.76 4.33 9.45
C ALA A 103 10.94 4.89 10.62
N ARG A 104 9.76 4.31 10.89
CA ARG A 104 8.91 4.66 12.05
C ARG A 104 9.60 4.47 13.40
N LYS A 105 10.61 3.62 13.49
CA LYS A 105 11.36 3.35 14.73
C LYS A 105 12.55 4.30 14.93
N ILE A 106 12.96 5.05 13.90
CA ILE A 106 14.21 5.83 13.90
C ILE A 106 14.07 7.17 14.61
N VAL A 107 12.93 7.86 14.46
CA VAL A 107 12.72 9.20 15.02
C VAL A 107 11.73 9.08 16.18
N PRO A 108 12.19 9.09 17.45
CA PRO A 108 11.32 8.99 18.60
C PRO A 108 10.32 10.17 18.64
N GLY A 109 9.06 9.88 18.98
CA GLY A 109 8.01 10.88 19.09
C GLY A 109 7.38 11.33 17.76
N LEU A 110 8.01 11.05 16.61
CA LEU A 110 7.41 11.29 15.31
C LEU A 110 6.39 10.20 14.98
N GLU A 111 5.13 10.59 14.83
CA GLU A 111 4.06 9.69 14.40
C GLU A 111 3.53 10.11 13.03
N VAL A 112 3.45 9.15 12.09
CA VAL A 112 2.88 9.39 10.76
C VAL A 112 1.62 8.54 10.59
N LYS A 113 0.48 9.18 10.38
CA LYS A 113 -0.81 8.54 10.15
C LYS A 113 -1.35 8.91 8.76
N GLY A 114 -2.24 8.08 8.23
CA GLY A 114 -2.90 8.33 6.96
C GLY A 114 -4.36 7.90 7.01
N ALA A 115 -5.24 8.65 6.33
CA ALA A 115 -6.66 8.36 6.28
C ALA A 115 -7.28 8.71 4.92
N LEU A 116 -8.29 7.95 4.48
CA LEU A 116 -9.04 8.27 3.27
C LEU A 116 -10.08 9.36 3.56
N VAL A 117 -9.94 10.49 2.86
CA VAL A 117 -10.76 11.70 3.07
C VAL A 117 -11.71 12.00 1.92
N ALA A 118 -11.54 11.35 0.76
CA ALA A 118 -12.50 11.39 -0.33
C ALA A 118 -12.40 10.16 -1.24
N MET A 119 -13.52 9.81 -1.89
CA MET A 119 -13.61 8.82 -2.95
C MET A 119 -14.44 9.39 -4.11
N GLY A 120 -13.81 9.54 -5.28
CA GLY A 120 -14.40 10.24 -6.41
C GLY A 120 -14.91 11.64 -6.03
N VAL A 121 -16.22 11.84 -6.15
CA VAL A 121 -16.89 13.12 -5.86
C VAL A 121 -17.32 13.28 -4.40
N HIS A 122 -17.19 12.23 -3.58
CA HIS A 122 -17.66 12.23 -2.20
C HIS A 122 -16.50 12.47 -1.23
N GLY A 123 -16.63 13.50 -0.40
CA GLY A 123 -15.70 13.80 0.69
C GLY A 123 -16.26 13.42 2.06
N ILE A 124 -15.39 13.36 3.06
CA ILE A 124 -15.77 13.19 4.47
C ILE A 124 -16.33 14.49 5.07
N ASP A 125 -17.07 14.38 6.18
CA ASP A 125 -17.31 15.52 7.07
C ASP A 125 -16.17 15.65 8.07
N ARG A 126 -15.34 16.68 7.90
CA ARG A 126 -14.17 16.91 8.76
C ARG A 126 -14.52 17.10 10.24
N ARG A 127 -15.75 17.50 10.57
CA ARG A 127 -16.19 17.66 11.97
C ARG A 127 -16.32 16.32 12.70
N ARG A 128 -16.42 15.21 11.97
CA ARG A 128 -16.49 13.85 12.52
C ARG A 128 -15.14 13.13 12.53
N TRP A 129 -14.05 13.85 12.28
CA TRP A 129 -12.71 13.25 12.24
C TRP A 129 -12.36 12.56 13.56
N ASN A 130 -12.15 11.25 13.49
CA ASN A 130 -11.72 10.42 14.61
C ASN A 130 -10.66 9.40 14.16
N TRP A 131 -9.44 9.52 14.69
CA TRP A 131 -8.36 8.57 14.41
C TRP A 131 -8.66 7.14 14.85
N ALA A 132 -9.51 6.95 15.86
CA ALA A 132 -9.89 5.62 16.32
C ALA A 132 -10.70 4.84 15.28
N GLU A 133 -11.36 5.52 14.33
CA GLU A 133 -12.18 4.86 13.31
C GLU A 133 -11.37 4.32 12.14
N VAL A 134 -10.17 4.84 11.90
CA VAL A 134 -9.37 4.53 10.70
C VAL A 134 -9.10 3.03 10.57
N ASP A 135 -8.81 2.32 11.66
CA ASP A 135 -8.56 0.88 11.60
C ASP A 135 -9.84 0.03 11.73
N ASN A 136 -10.99 0.65 12.00
CA ASN A 136 -12.26 -0.03 12.27
C ASN A 136 -13.20 -0.12 11.04
N ASN A 137 -12.77 0.39 9.89
CA ASN A 137 -13.57 0.38 8.67
C ASN A 137 -12.74 0.02 7.43
N PRO A 138 -13.35 -0.51 6.37
CA PRO A 138 -12.61 -1.05 5.23
C PRO A 138 -11.99 0.01 4.30
N PHE A 139 -12.28 1.30 4.52
CA PHE A 139 -11.77 2.40 3.71
C PHE A 139 -10.66 3.20 4.38
N PHE A 140 -10.31 2.85 5.62
CA PHE A 140 -9.38 3.64 6.43
C PHE A 140 -9.80 5.11 6.56
N SER A 141 -11.11 5.36 6.63
CA SER A 141 -11.64 6.72 6.74
C SER A 141 -11.74 7.14 8.21
N PRO A 142 -11.45 8.41 8.56
CA PRO A 142 -11.60 8.90 9.92
C PRO A 142 -13.04 9.35 10.23
N ASP A 143 -13.94 9.29 9.25
CA ASP A 143 -15.36 9.63 9.37
C ASP A 143 -16.19 8.34 9.21
N ALA A 144 -16.66 7.77 10.32
CA ALA A 144 -17.52 6.59 10.27
C ALA A 144 -18.81 6.82 9.46
N GLY A 145 -19.31 8.06 9.40
CA GLY A 145 -20.52 8.42 8.66
C GLY A 145 -20.35 8.41 7.14
N SER A 146 -19.12 8.46 6.62
CA SER A 146 -18.88 8.37 5.17
C SER A 146 -18.73 6.94 4.65
N VAL A 147 -18.62 5.95 5.54
CA VAL A 147 -18.31 4.55 5.18
C VAL A 147 -19.40 3.94 4.31
N GLU A 148 -20.67 4.12 4.66
CA GLU A 148 -21.80 3.60 3.88
C GLU A 148 -21.90 4.29 2.52
N LEU A 149 -21.73 5.62 2.49
CA LEU A 149 -21.69 6.38 1.24
C LEU A 149 -20.58 5.90 0.30
N PHE A 150 -19.37 5.68 0.81
CA PHE A 150 -18.25 5.16 0.00
C PHE A 150 -18.50 3.73 -0.46
N ALA A 151 -19.09 2.88 0.39
CA ALA A 151 -19.46 1.52 0.04
C ALA A 151 -20.43 1.47 -1.15
N ASP A 152 -21.55 2.19 -1.05
CA ASP A 152 -22.58 2.21 -2.08
C ASP A 152 -22.06 2.79 -3.39
N TYR A 153 -21.30 3.88 -3.31
CA TYR A 153 -20.70 4.52 -4.47
C TYR A 153 -19.72 3.58 -5.19
N LEU A 154 -18.82 2.94 -4.45
CA LEU A 154 -17.83 2.02 -5.03
C LEU A 154 -18.48 0.76 -5.59
N ASP A 155 -19.48 0.19 -4.92
CA ASP A 155 -20.23 -0.97 -5.42
C ASP A 155 -20.99 -0.62 -6.72
N GLY A 156 -21.54 0.60 -6.83
CA GLY A 156 -22.13 1.13 -8.06
C GLY A 156 -21.13 1.22 -9.21
N ILE A 157 -19.96 1.81 -8.98
CA ILE A 157 -18.86 1.92 -9.97
C ILE A 157 -18.38 0.54 -10.44
N ARG A 158 -18.25 -0.41 -9.52
CA ARG A 158 -17.80 -1.79 -9.83
C ARG A 158 -18.80 -2.54 -10.69
N LYS A 159 -20.11 -2.39 -10.45
CA LYS A 159 -21.16 -2.99 -11.29
C LYS A 159 -21.11 -2.48 -12.73
N GLN A 160 -20.60 -1.27 -12.93
CA GLN A 160 -20.39 -0.67 -14.26
C GLN A 160 -19.05 -1.06 -14.89
N GLY A 161 -18.23 -1.89 -14.23
CA GLY A 161 -16.90 -2.27 -14.73
C GLY A 161 -15.90 -1.11 -14.74
N SER A 162 -16.13 -0.08 -13.93
CA SER A 162 -15.30 1.13 -13.87
C SER A 162 -14.45 1.18 -12.59
N SER A 163 -13.62 2.21 -12.47
CA SER A 163 -12.78 2.48 -11.30
C SER A 163 -12.87 3.95 -10.91
N VAL A 164 -12.44 4.27 -9.68
CA VAL A 164 -12.44 5.64 -9.17
C VAL A 164 -11.20 5.87 -8.32
N GLY A 165 -10.71 7.11 -8.32
CA GLY A 165 -9.63 7.55 -7.44
C GLY A 165 -10.12 7.85 -6.02
N ALA A 166 -9.16 8.14 -5.16
CA ALA A 166 -9.40 8.57 -3.78
C ALA A 166 -8.38 9.64 -3.38
N VAL A 167 -8.70 10.40 -2.34
CA VAL A 167 -7.79 11.34 -1.69
C VAL A 167 -7.43 10.77 -0.33
N ILE A 168 -6.12 10.65 -0.07
CA ILE A 168 -5.57 10.22 1.21
C ILE A 168 -4.90 11.43 1.85
N GLU A 169 -5.22 11.71 3.10
CA GLU A 169 -4.55 12.71 3.92
C GLU A 169 -3.50 12.03 4.79
N ILE A 170 -2.26 12.55 4.79
CA ILE A 170 -1.16 12.06 5.62
C ILE A 170 -0.83 13.14 6.64
N VAL A 171 -0.79 12.78 7.91
CA VAL A 171 -0.48 13.67 9.03
C VAL A 171 0.76 13.17 9.74
N ALA A 172 1.74 14.05 9.92
CA ALA A 172 2.93 13.81 10.72
C ALA A 172 2.86 14.67 11.99
N GLU A 173 2.84 14.03 13.15
CA GLU A 173 2.74 14.65 14.47
C GLU A 173 4.05 14.45 15.23
N GLY A 174 4.43 15.38 16.12
CA GLY A 174 5.67 15.28 16.89
C GLY A 174 6.95 15.44 16.06
N VAL A 175 6.86 16.10 14.89
CA VAL A 175 8.00 16.38 14.01
C VAL A 175 9.01 17.29 14.72
N PRO A 176 10.28 16.87 14.89
CA PRO A 176 11.31 17.74 15.45
C PRO A 176 11.53 19.00 14.60
N ALA A 177 11.75 20.14 15.27
CA ALA A 177 12.13 21.38 14.58
C ALA A 177 13.47 21.23 13.86
N GLY A 178 13.63 21.90 12.71
CA GLY A 178 14.87 21.88 11.92
C GLY A 178 15.00 20.74 10.92
N ILE A 179 13.95 19.93 10.70
CA ILE A 179 13.90 18.99 9.57
C ILE A 179 13.64 19.76 8.27
N GLY A 180 14.50 19.56 7.28
CA GLY A 180 14.53 20.29 6.01
C GLY A 180 15.81 21.12 5.91
N ALA A 181 16.52 21.01 4.79
CA ALA A 181 17.77 21.71 4.53
C ALA A 181 17.78 22.23 3.09
#